data_AF-A0A968JEY5-F1
#
_entry.id   AF-A0A968JEY5-F1
#
_cell.length_a   1.000
_cell.length_b   1.000
_cell.length_c   1.000
_cell.angle_alpha   90.00
_cell.angle_beta   90.00
_cell.angle_gamma   90.00
#
_symmetry.space_group_name_H-M   'P 1'
#
loop_
_entity.id
_entity.type
_entity.pdbx_description
1 polymer ?
#
loop_
_entity_poly.entity_id
_entity_poly.type
_entity_poly.pdbx_seq_one_letter_code
_entity_poly.pdbx_strand_id
1 'polypeptide(L)'
;MNTITTTTPSPFAKNDINLPVPIRPDICYIGRVSDRGVTKEYGILQDDRRRHMYILGKSGMGKSTLLENMILQDIYNGHGVCFIDPHGDSSHYILDHIPSWRTNDVVYFNPGDMEYPIGFNMLEAQRGEQAFLITSGMMAIFGRIWEGAWSARMEYILNNTLLALLETSGNTLLGVVRLLTDNDFREIIIRNIQDPMVRNFWVKEFASFNDKYRTEAIAPILNKIGQFFSTDLIRNILGQTRSTIDFRHIMDDKKF
;
A
#
# COMPACT_ATOMS: atom_id res chain seq x y z
N MET A 1 -8.82 31.38 -29.86
CA MET A 1 -7.84 30.50 -29.19
C MET A 1 -7.81 30.90 -27.74
N ASN A 2 -8.39 30.10 -26.85
CA ASN A 2 -8.40 30.38 -25.42
C ASN A 2 -7.15 29.74 -24.82
N THR A 3 -6.18 30.57 -24.43
CA THR A 3 -4.95 30.11 -23.81
C THR A 3 -5.19 29.95 -22.31
N ILE A 4 -5.15 28.72 -21.80
CA ILE A 4 -5.10 28.48 -20.35
C ILE A 4 -3.67 28.79 -19.92
N THR A 5 -3.47 29.94 -19.30
CA THR A 5 -2.19 30.31 -18.68
C THR A 5 -2.19 29.88 -17.22
N THR A 6 -1.29 28.96 -16.87
CA THR A 6 -0.89 28.68 -15.48
C THR A 6 0.03 29.80 -15.01
N THR A 7 -0.53 30.95 -14.59
CA THR A 7 0.24 32.02 -13.95
C THR A 7 -0.33 32.31 -12.57
N THR A 8 0.53 32.27 -11.56
CA THR A 8 0.28 32.69 -10.17
C THR A 8 0.43 34.21 -10.06
N PRO A 9 -0.57 34.91 -9.49
CA PRO A 9 -0.28 36.17 -8.82
C PRO A 9 -0.82 36.19 -7.37
N SER A 10 0.05 36.62 -6.47
CA SER A 10 -0.19 37.05 -5.09
C SER A 10 -0.84 38.44 -5.06
N PRO A 11 -1.71 38.70 -4.07
CA PRO A 11 -1.49 39.90 -3.28
C PRO A 11 -1.63 39.62 -1.78
N PHE A 12 -0.89 38.68 -1.19
CA PHE A 12 -0.78 38.54 0.26
C PHE A 12 0.62 38.03 0.64
N ALA A 13 1.33 38.81 1.44
CA ALA A 13 2.64 38.44 1.95
C ALA A 13 2.51 37.77 3.32
N LYS A 14 3.19 36.61 3.41
CA LYS A 14 3.55 35.76 4.56
C LYS A 14 2.74 34.46 4.71
N ASN A 15 3.42 33.41 4.21
CA ASN A 15 3.26 31.97 4.34
C ASN A 15 2.67 31.30 3.09
N ASP A 16 3.57 30.62 2.39
CA ASP A 16 3.57 30.29 0.97
C ASP A 16 2.67 29.10 0.57
N ILE A 17 1.36 29.27 0.69
CA ILE A 17 0.43 28.54 -0.18
C ILE A 17 -0.78 29.42 -0.54
N ASN A 18 -0.89 29.74 -1.83
CA ASN A 18 -2.09 30.31 -2.44
C ASN A 18 -3.14 29.20 -2.68
N LEU A 19 -3.59 28.51 -1.63
CA LEU A 19 -4.77 27.67 -1.77
C LEU A 19 -6.00 28.56 -1.66
N PRO A 20 -6.86 28.67 -2.70
CA PRO A 20 -8.15 29.29 -2.52
C PRO A 20 -8.88 28.50 -1.42
N VAL A 21 -9.29 29.19 -0.35
CA VAL A 21 -10.30 28.63 0.55
C VAL A 21 -11.49 28.30 -0.36
N PRO A 22 -11.88 27.02 -0.51
CA PRO A 22 -12.78 26.63 -1.57
C PRO A 22 -14.13 27.29 -1.34
N ILE A 23 -14.46 28.24 -2.23
CA ILE A 23 -15.77 28.92 -2.29
C ILE A 23 -16.89 27.88 -2.51
N ARG A 24 -16.52 26.71 -3.05
CA ARG A 24 -17.34 25.54 -3.30
C ARG A 24 -16.56 24.25 -3.05
N PRO A 25 -16.89 23.44 -2.02
CA PRO A 25 -16.15 22.21 -1.70
C PRO A 25 -16.35 21.10 -2.74
N ASP A 26 -17.35 21.20 -3.62
CA ASP A 26 -17.60 20.27 -4.72
C ASP A 26 -16.66 20.48 -5.93
N ILE A 27 -15.78 21.50 -5.89
CA ILE A 27 -14.85 21.82 -6.98
C ILE A 27 -13.41 21.78 -6.48
N CYS A 28 -12.57 21.04 -7.21
CA CYS A 28 -11.12 21.10 -7.06
C CYS A 28 -10.56 22.09 -8.07
N TYR A 29 -10.06 23.23 -7.59
CA TYR A 29 -9.54 24.30 -8.43
C TYR A 29 -8.14 23.94 -8.94
N ILE A 30 -7.91 24.09 -10.25
CA ILE A 30 -6.65 23.74 -10.91
C ILE A 30 -6.01 24.92 -11.64
N GLY A 31 -6.68 26.07 -11.69
CA GLY A 31 -6.13 27.27 -12.31
C GLY A 31 -7.12 28.43 -12.39
N ARG A 32 -6.74 29.45 -13.15
CA ARG A 32 -7.54 30.64 -13.44
C ARG A 32 -7.55 30.89 -14.94
N VAL A 33 -8.68 31.35 -15.45
CA VAL A 33 -8.86 31.77 -16.84
C VAL A 33 -9.14 33.27 -16.86
N SER A 34 -8.38 34.02 -17.64
CA SER A 34 -8.65 35.44 -17.90
C SER A 34 -9.30 35.57 -19.27
N ASP A 35 -10.52 36.08 -19.31
CA ASP A 35 -11.22 36.42 -20.55
C ASP A 35 -11.77 37.84 -20.43
N ARG A 36 -11.42 38.70 -21.39
CA ARG A 36 -11.85 40.11 -21.48
C ARG A 36 -11.71 40.91 -20.16
N GLY A 37 -10.61 40.69 -19.44
CA GLY A 37 -10.30 41.41 -18.19
C GLY A 37 -11.02 40.85 -16.95
N VAL A 38 -11.83 39.81 -17.09
CA VAL A 38 -12.45 39.09 -15.96
C VAL A 38 -11.65 37.81 -15.71
N THR A 39 -11.10 37.69 -14.51
CA THR A 39 -10.45 36.47 -14.05
C THR A 39 -11.49 35.57 -13.37
N LYS A 40 -11.60 34.34 -13.85
CA LYS A 40 -12.47 33.30 -13.25
C LYS A 40 -11.62 32.11 -12.81
N GLU A 41 -11.96 31.54 -11.67
CA GLU A 41 -11.35 30.30 -11.22
C GLU A 41 -11.86 29.12 -12.06
N TYR A 42 -10.97 28.18 -12.35
CA TYR A 42 -11.27 26.98 -13.12
C TYR A 42 -10.90 25.76 -12.30
N GLY A 43 -11.80 24.78 -12.28
CA GLY A 43 -11.69 23.59 -11.47
C GLY A 43 -12.48 22.44 -12.06
N ILE A 44 -12.31 21.27 -11.45
CA ILE A 44 -12.95 20.02 -11.83
C ILE A 44 -13.97 19.67 -10.76
N LEU A 45 -15.19 19.34 -11.16
CA LEU A 45 -16.23 18.89 -10.22
C LEU A 45 -15.82 17.57 -9.58
N GLN A 46 -16.19 17.38 -8.32
CA GLN A 46 -15.89 16.15 -7.60
C GLN A 46 -16.48 14.91 -8.30
N ASP A 47 -17.67 15.03 -8.91
CA ASP A 47 -18.28 13.93 -9.67
C ASP A 47 -17.44 13.54 -10.90
N ASP A 48 -16.87 14.52 -11.60
CA ASP A 48 -15.99 14.26 -12.74
C ASP A 48 -14.67 13.61 -12.28
N ARG A 49 -14.12 14.03 -11.13
CA ARG A 49 -12.88 13.43 -10.56
C ARG A 49 -13.04 11.96 -10.20
N ARG A 50 -14.27 11.48 -9.93
CA ARG A 50 -14.53 10.04 -9.67
C ARG A 50 -14.27 9.15 -10.89
N ARG A 51 -14.19 9.75 -12.09
CA ARG A 51 -13.88 9.03 -13.35
C ARG A 51 -12.38 8.89 -13.62
N HIS A 52 -11.55 9.19 -12.62
CA HIS A 52 -10.09 9.26 -12.68
C HIS A 52 -9.57 10.42 -13.53
N MET A 53 -8.33 10.81 -13.25
CA MET A 53 -7.63 11.88 -13.95
C MET A 53 -6.28 11.40 -14.43
N TYR A 54 -5.89 11.82 -15.62
CA TYR A 54 -4.56 11.56 -16.17
C TYR A 54 -3.85 12.87 -16.46
N ILE A 55 -2.73 13.11 -15.76
CA ILE A 55 -1.96 14.35 -15.84
C ILE A 55 -0.67 14.07 -16.61
N LEU A 56 -0.52 14.72 -17.76
CA LEU A 56 0.63 14.56 -18.65
C LEU A 56 1.50 15.82 -18.68
N GLY A 57 2.82 15.64 -18.69
CA GLY A 57 3.77 16.74 -18.82
C GLY A 57 5.22 16.29 -18.64
N LYS A 58 6.16 16.97 -19.29
CA LYS A 58 7.60 16.75 -19.09
C LYS A 58 8.04 17.12 -17.68
N SER A 59 9.25 16.71 -17.26
CA SER A 59 9.82 17.19 -16.01
C SER A 59 9.88 18.73 -15.99
N GLY A 60 9.66 19.33 -14.82
CA GLY A 60 9.60 20.80 -14.65
C GLY A 60 8.32 21.49 -15.12
N MET A 61 7.32 20.76 -15.65
CA MET A 61 6.06 21.36 -16.13
C MET A 61 4.99 21.57 -15.04
N GLY A 62 5.37 21.48 -13.75
CA GLY A 62 4.45 21.75 -12.63
C GLY A 62 3.48 20.63 -12.27
N LYS A 63 3.72 19.37 -12.69
CA LYS A 63 2.85 18.22 -12.35
C LYS A 63 2.76 17.98 -10.84
N SER A 64 3.89 17.97 -10.15
CA SER A 64 3.95 17.77 -8.69
C SER A 64 3.20 18.89 -7.98
N THR A 65 3.46 20.15 -8.37
CA THR A 65 2.75 21.32 -7.87
C THR A 65 1.24 21.24 -8.08
N LEU A 66 0.78 20.77 -9.24
CA LEU A 66 -0.65 20.56 -9.47
C LEU A 66 -1.23 19.51 -8.51
N LEU A 67 -0.57 18.36 -8.36
CA LEU A 67 -1.00 17.30 -7.45
C LEU A 67 -1.00 17.74 -5.98
N GLU A 68 0.06 18.41 -5.53
CA GLU A 68 0.17 18.97 -4.17
C GLU A 68 -0.97 19.93 -3.86
N ASN A 69 -1.29 20.85 -4.79
CA ASN A 69 -2.40 21.79 -4.61
C ASN A 69 -3.77 21.08 -4.60
N MET A 70 -3.96 20.04 -5.40
CA MET A 70 -5.20 19.25 -5.38
C MET A 70 -5.36 18.48 -4.06
N ILE A 71 -4.28 17.85 -3.59
CA ILE A 71 -4.24 17.10 -2.33
C ILE A 71 -4.54 18.01 -1.15
N LEU A 72 -3.88 19.17 -1.08
CA LEU A 72 -4.12 20.13 -0.01
C LEU A 72 -5.55 20.66 -0.04
N GLN A 73 -6.13 20.94 -1.22
CA GLN A 73 -7.56 21.28 -1.30
C GLN A 73 -8.47 20.19 -0.71
N ASP A 74 -8.20 18.92 -1.02
CA ASP A 74 -8.97 17.80 -0.47
C ASP A 74 -8.82 17.70 1.06
N ILE A 75 -7.60 17.86 1.60
CA ILE A 75 -7.34 17.86 3.04
C ILE A 75 -8.09 19.03 3.72
N TYR A 76 -8.04 20.24 3.16
CA TYR A 76 -8.75 21.40 3.71
C TYR A 76 -10.27 21.24 3.65
N ASN A 77 -10.79 20.49 2.67
CA ASN A 77 -12.21 20.14 2.52
C ASN A 77 -12.68 18.99 3.42
N GLY A 78 -11.83 18.42 4.28
CA GLY A 78 -12.21 17.30 5.14
C GLY A 78 -12.29 15.96 4.39
N HIS A 79 -11.66 15.85 3.23
CA HIS A 79 -11.51 14.57 2.53
C HIS A 79 -10.26 13.84 3.04
N GLY A 80 -10.30 12.50 2.93
CA GLY A 80 -9.12 11.65 3.05
C GLY A 80 -8.45 11.51 1.68
N VAL A 81 -7.14 11.36 1.68
CA VAL A 81 -6.31 11.23 0.48
C VAL A 81 -5.29 10.13 0.71
N CYS A 82 -4.77 9.53 -0.36
CA CYS A 82 -3.62 8.65 -0.29
C CYS A 82 -2.65 9.10 -1.38
N PHE A 83 -1.41 9.35 -1.00
CA PHE A 83 -0.39 9.84 -1.90
C PHE A 83 0.86 8.95 -1.82
N ILE A 84 1.31 8.48 -2.98
CA ILE A 84 2.50 7.64 -3.09
C ILE A 84 3.58 8.47 -3.78
N ASP A 85 4.63 8.77 -3.04
CA ASP A 85 5.74 9.60 -3.51
C ASP A 85 7.07 8.81 -3.47
N PRO A 86 7.60 8.42 -4.64
CA PRO A 86 8.88 7.71 -4.71
C PRO A 86 10.10 8.56 -4.30
N HIS A 87 9.98 9.89 -4.31
CA HIS A 87 11.10 10.81 -4.08
C HIS A 87 11.04 11.46 -2.68
N GLY A 88 9.84 11.61 -2.12
CA GLY A 88 9.61 12.13 -0.76
C GLY A 88 9.44 13.64 -0.67
N ASP A 89 9.96 14.40 -1.65
CA ASP A 89 9.91 15.86 -1.67
C ASP A 89 8.48 16.40 -1.59
N SER A 90 7.54 15.83 -2.37
CA SER A 90 6.14 16.26 -2.38
C SER A 90 5.43 15.86 -1.09
N SER A 91 5.78 14.72 -0.50
CA SER A 91 5.23 14.28 0.79
C SER A 91 5.62 15.24 1.90
N HIS A 92 6.90 15.64 2.00
CA HIS A 92 7.34 16.62 2.99
C HIS A 92 6.67 17.98 2.77
N TYR A 93 6.58 18.43 1.51
CA TYR A 93 5.85 19.64 1.18
C TYR A 93 4.39 19.57 1.64
N ILE A 94 3.69 18.46 1.40
CA ILE A 94 2.29 18.33 1.86
C ILE A 94 2.24 18.37 3.38
N LEU A 95 3.10 17.61 4.09
CA LEU A 95 3.17 17.56 5.56
C LEU A 95 3.35 18.94 6.20
N ASP A 96 4.25 19.76 5.66
CA ASP A 96 4.52 21.13 6.15
C ASP A 96 3.32 22.07 6.02
N HIS A 97 2.35 21.69 5.20
CA HIS A 97 1.19 22.49 4.82
C HIS A 97 -0.15 21.92 5.31
N ILE A 98 -0.11 20.82 6.09
CA ILE A 98 -1.29 20.23 6.72
C ILE A 98 -1.84 21.23 7.75
N PRO A 99 -3.16 21.50 7.71
CA PRO A 99 -3.76 22.38 8.70
C PRO A 99 -3.76 21.73 10.08
N SER A 100 -3.56 22.54 11.12
CA SER A 100 -3.41 22.06 12.51
C SER A 100 -4.58 21.24 13.04
N TRP A 101 -5.79 21.44 12.51
CA TRP A 101 -6.99 20.67 12.89
C TRP A 101 -7.07 19.28 12.24
N ARG A 102 -6.18 18.94 11.29
CA ARG A 102 -6.09 17.63 10.62
C ARG A 102 -4.80 16.87 10.93
N THR A 103 -3.90 17.41 11.76
CA THR A 103 -2.59 16.77 12.03
C THR A 103 -2.72 15.36 12.64
N ASN A 104 -3.78 15.10 13.41
CA ASN A 104 -4.03 13.77 13.99
C ASN A 104 -4.60 12.75 12.99
N ASP A 105 -4.95 13.19 11.79
CA ASP A 105 -5.49 12.33 10.73
C ASP A 105 -4.39 11.81 9.79
N VAL A 106 -3.13 12.17 10.05
CA VAL A 106 -1.98 11.88 9.19
C VAL A 106 -1.40 10.50 9.49
N VAL A 107 -1.24 9.69 8.46
CA VAL A 107 -0.53 8.41 8.48
C VAL A 107 0.64 8.50 7.52
N TYR A 108 1.80 8.87 8.06
CA TYR A 108 3.02 8.93 7.28
C TYR A 108 3.73 7.57 7.28
N PHE A 109 3.77 6.91 6.11
CA PHE A 109 4.50 5.66 5.92
C PHE A 109 5.76 5.88 5.08
N ASN A 110 6.91 5.86 5.75
CA ASN A 110 8.21 5.83 5.11
C ASN A 110 8.82 4.44 5.27
N PRO A 111 8.89 3.61 4.20
CA PRO A 111 9.55 2.31 4.29
C PRO A 111 11.02 2.44 4.72
N GLY A 112 11.70 3.54 4.42
CA GLY A 112 13.08 3.82 4.80
C GLY A 112 13.32 4.11 6.27
N ASP A 113 12.27 4.29 7.07
CA ASP A 113 12.40 4.61 8.50
C ASP A 113 12.71 3.35 9.32
N MET A 114 13.91 3.31 9.87
CA MET A 114 14.40 2.23 10.72
C MET A 114 14.17 2.48 12.21
N GLU A 115 13.92 3.72 12.63
CA GLU A 115 13.68 4.08 14.03
C GLU A 115 12.22 3.80 14.42
N TYR A 116 11.28 4.11 13.51
CA TYR A 116 9.85 3.93 13.71
C TYR A 116 9.19 3.14 12.56
N PRO A 117 9.60 1.88 12.32
CA PRO A 117 9.05 1.08 11.23
C PRO A 117 7.57 0.75 11.47
N ILE A 118 6.73 1.10 10.49
CA ILE A 118 5.33 0.69 10.47
C ILE A 118 5.25 -0.83 10.29
N GLY A 119 4.48 -1.49 11.15
CA GLY A 119 4.16 -2.90 11.02
C GLY A 119 3.05 -3.11 10.00
N PHE A 120 3.25 -4.02 9.05
CA PHE A 120 2.22 -4.44 8.10
C PHE A 120 2.27 -5.95 7.92
N ASN A 121 1.43 -6.68 8.66
CA ASN A 121 1.35 -8.12 8.56
C ASN A 121 0.35 -8.53 7.48
N MET A 122 0.86 -8.98 6.34
CA MET A 122 0.02 -9.49 5.25
C MET A 122 -0.79 -10.75 5.61
N LEU A 123 -0.42 -11.44 6.70
CA LEU A 123 -1.15 -12.61 7.21
C LEU A 123 -2.06 -12.27 8.41
N GLU A 124 -2.22 -11.00 8.74
CA GLU A 124 -3.20 -10.59 9.73
C GLU A 124 -4.58 -10.57 9.10
N ALA A 125 -5.35 -11.63 9.34
CA ALA A 125 -6.74 -11.70 8.93
C ALA A 125 -7.65 -10.96 9.94
N GLN A 126 -8.45 -10.02 9.45
CA GLN A 126 -9.51 -9.42 10.25
C GLN A 126 -10.69 -10.38 10.41
N ARG A 127 -11.52 -10.13 11.44
CA ARG A 127 -12.68 -10.98 11.75
C ARG A 127 -13.67 -10.97 10.58
N GLY A 128 -13.86 -12.12 9.94
CA GLY A 128 -14.78 -12.29 8.80
C GLY A 128 -14.09 -12.25 7.44
N GLU A 129 -12.79 -11.96 7.37
CA GLU A 129 -12.01 -12.14 6.15
C GLU A 129 -11.81 -13.62 5.85
N GLN A 130 -11.93 -13.97 4.56
CA GLN A 130 -11.69 -15.33 4.11
C GLN A 130 -10.19 -15.49 3.82
N ALA A 131 -9.53 -16.46 4.46
CA ALA A 131 -8.10 -16.76 4.26
C ALA A 131 -7.73 -16.94 2.78
N PHE A 132 -8.66 -17.45 1.96
CA PHE A 132 -8.50 -17.58 0.52
C PHE A 132 -8.34 -16.23 -0.20
N LEU A 133 -9.04 -15.18 0.21
CA LEU A 133 -8.93 -13.85 -0.43
C LEU A 133 -7.56 -13.23 -0.15
N ILE A 134 -7.09 -13.31 1.09
CA ILE A 134 -5.74 -12.86 1.49
C ILE A 134 -4.70 -13.63 0.69
N THR A 135 -4.80 -14.96 0.69
CA THR A 135 -3.86 -15.81 -0.04
C THR A 135 -3.86 -15.50 -1.53
N SER A 136 -5.03 -15.41 -2.17
CA SER A 136 -5.14 -15.09 -3.61
C SER A 136 -4.52 -13.74 -3.95
N GLY A 137 -4.75 -12.71 -3.13
CA GLY A 137 -4.12 -11.40 -3.29
C GLY A 137 -2.59 -11.48 -3.19
N MET A 138 -2.07 -12.21 -2.21
CA MET A 138 -0.63 -12.43 -2.05
C MET A 138 -0.02 -13.19 -3.22
N MET A 139 -0.69 -14.24 -3.70
CA MET A 139 -0.24 -15.01 -4.86
C MET A 139 -0.20 -14.13 -6.12
N ALA A 140 -1.19 -13.26 -6.31
CA ALA A 140 -1.20 -12.30 -7.42
C ALA A 140 -0.05 -11.28 -7.32
N ILE A 141 0.25 -10.78 -6.11
CA ILE A 141 1.38 -9.88 -5.88
C ILE A 141 2.70 -10.59 -6.18
N PHE A 142 2.93 -11.76 -5.60
CA PHE A 142 4.19 -12.49 -5.78
C PHE A 142 4.39 -12.97 -7.23
N GLY A 143 3.31 -13.38 -7.91
CA GLY A 143 3.35 -13.73 -9.33
C GLY A 143 3.80 -12.56 -10.22
N ARG A 144 3.39 -11.32 -9.89
CA ARG A 144 3.86 -10.12 -10.58
C ARG A 144 5.31 -9.76 -10.23
N ILE A 145 5.70 -9.87 -8.96
CA ILE A 145 7.07 -9.53 -8.52
C ILE A 145 8.10 -10.50 -9.13
N TRP A 146 7.77 -11.78 -9.25
CA TRP A 146 8.66 -12.82 -9.80
C TRP A 146 8.21 -13.32 -11.17
N GLU A 147 7.67 -12.42 -11.99
CA GLU A 147 7.30 -12.71 -13.37
C GLU A 147 8.48 -13.36 -14.13
N GLY A 148 8.20 -14.43 -14.87
CA GLY A 148 9.23 -15.22 -15.59
C GLY A 148 10.04 -16.20 -14.73
N ALA A 149 10.00 -16.09 -13.40
CA ALA A 149 10.61 -17.05 -12.47
C ALA A 149 9.58 -17.76 -11.56
N TRP A 150 8.30 -17.63 -11.90
CA TRP A 150 7.17 -18.19 -11.18
C TRP A 150 6.77 -19.55 -11.77
N SER A 151 6.60 -20.58 -10.94
CA SER A 151 6.25 -21.94 -11.39
C SER A 151 5.02 -22.48 -10.67
N ALA A 152 4.25 -23.32 -11.36
CA ALA A 152 3.05 -23.94 -10.80
C ALA A 152 3.33 -24.75 -9.51
N ARG A 153 4.49 -25.41 -9.44
CA ARG A 153 4.92 -26.14 -8.23
C ARG A 153 5.16 -25.19 -7.05
N MET A 154 5.87 -24.09 -7.31
CA MET A 154 6.16 -23.07 -6.31
C MET A 154 4.87 -22.43 -5.80
N GLU A 155 3.97 -22.08 -6.72
CA GLU A 155 2.65 -21.53 -6.43
C GLU A 155 1.82 -22.46 -5.55
N TYR A 156 1.72 -23.74 -5.92
CA TYR A 156 0.95 -24.74 -5.18
C TYR A 156 1.45 -24.93 -3.74
N ILE A 157 2.76 -25.07 -3.55
CA ILE A 157 3.36 -25.24 -2.21
C ILE A 157 3.20 -23.96 -1.39
N LEU A 158 3.46 -22.79 -1.98
CA LEU A 158 3.34 -21.51 -1.27
C LEU A 158 1.89 -21.22 -0.88
N ASN A 159 0.91 -21.49 -1.75
CA ASN A 159 -0.51 -21.34 -1.44
C ASN A 159 -0.93 -22.18 -0.22
N ASN A 160 -0.57 -23.46 -0.19
CA ASN A 160 -0.85 -24.33 0.97
C ASN A 160 -0.10 -23.89 2.24
N THR A 161 1.07 -23.26 2.08
CA THR A 161 1.84 -22.70 3.19
C THR A 161 1.15 -21.46 3.78
N LEU A 162 0.72 -20.52 2.93
CA LEU A 162 0.03 -19.31 3.38
C LEU A 162 -1.31 -19.64 4.05
N LEU A 163 -2.09 -20.56 3.47
CA LEU A 163 -3.36 -21.02 4.08
C LEU A 163 -3.14 -21.64 5.46
N ALA A 164 -2.15 -22.53 5.60
CA ALA A 164 -1.83 -23.14 6.89
C ALA A 164 -1.40 -22.11 7.94
N LEU A 165 -0.62 -21.09 7.55
CA LEU A 165 -0.19 -20.03 8.46
C LEU A 165 -1.35 -19.11 8.88
N LEU A 166 -2.30 -18.82 7.98
CA LEU A 166 -3.48 -17.99 8.26
C LEU A 166 -4.44 -18.65 9.25
N GLU A 167 -4.50 -19.98 9.27
CA GLU A 167 -5.35 -20.72 10.22
C GLU A 167 -4.77 -20.78 11.64
N THR A 168 -3.53 -20.33 11.84
CA THR A 168 -2.92 -20.17 13.17
C THR A 168 -2.61 -18.69 13.42
N SER A 169 -3.26 -18.10 14.42
CA SER A 169 -3.07 -16.68 14.76
C SER A 169 -1.62 -16.36 15.15
N GLY A 170 -1.16 -15.16 14.80
CA GLY A 170 0.15 -14.63 15.20
C GLY A 170 1.31 -15.00 14.30
N ASN A 171 1.05 -15.64 13.16
CA ASN A 171 2.06 -15.88 12.13
C ASN A 171 2.30 -14.65 11.27
N THR A 172 3.48 -14.64 10.65
CA THR A 172 3.88 -13.65 9.64
C THR A 172 4.45 -14.40 8.45
N LEU A 173 4.79 -13.66 7.39
CA LEU A 173 5.46 -14.23 6.22
C LEU A 173 6.79 -14.91 6.53
N LEU A 174 7.45 -14.59 7.64
CA LEU A 174 8.63 -15.33 8.12
C LEU A 174 8.30 -16.78 8.50
N GLY A 175 7.04 -17.06 8.84
CA GLY A 175 6.52 -18.40 9.08
C GLY A 175 6.61 -19.30 7.86
N VAL A 176 6.65 -18.76 6.64
CA VAL A 176 6.81 -19.55 5.40
C VAL A 176 8.11 -20.34 5.42
N VAL A 177 9.21 -19.68 5.78
CA VAL A 177 10.53 -20.32 5.87
C VAL A 177 10.50 -21.43 6.91
N ARG A 178 10.00 -21.12 8.11
CA ARG A 178 9.92 -22.09 9.21
C ARG A 178 9.04 -23.28 8.87
N LEU A 179 7.86 -23.07 8.27
CA LEU A 179 6.95 -24.16 7.95
C LEU A 179 7.56 -25.15 6.95
N LEU A 180 8.40 -24.66 6.03
CA LEU A 180 9.06 -25.47 5.02
C LEU A 180 10.32 -26.18 5.52
N THR A 181 11.01 -25.67 6.55
CA THR A 181 12.32 -26.20 7.00
C THR A 181 12.36 -26.76 8.42
N ASP A 182 11.52 -26.28 9.33
CA ASP A 182 11.48 -26.65 10.75
C ASP A 182 10.32 -27.63 11.00
N ASN A 183 10.67 -28.88 11.32
CA ASN A 183 9.69 -29.94 11.54
C ASN A 183 8.84 -29.69 12.79
N ASP A 184 9.43 -29.19 13.87
CA ASP A 184 8.72 -28.97 15.14
C ASP A 184 7.69 -27.85 14.98
N PHE A 185 8.09 -26.75 14.35
CA PHE A 185 7.17 -25.67 14.01
C PHE A 185 6.06 -26.14 13.07
N ARG A 186 6.40 -26.96 12.07
CA ARG A 186 5.41 -27.51 11.14
C ARG A 186 4.37 -28.36 11.85
N GLU A 187 4.75 -29.20 12.80
CA GLU A 187 3.78 -29.98 13.57
C GLU A 187 2.82 -29.10 14.37
N ILE A 188 3.31 -28.01 14.96
CA ILE A 188 2.48 -27.05 15.70
C ILE A 188 1.42 -26.44 14.78
N ILE A 189 1.84 -25.96 13.60
CA ILE A 189 0.91 -25.37 12.61
C ILE A 189 -0.10 -26.40 12.12
N ILE A 190 0.35 -27.61 11.73
CA ILE A 190 -0.53 -28.68 11.21
C ILE A 190 -1.66 -29.03 12.18
N ARG A 191 -1.39 -29.03 13.50
CA ARG A 191 -2.40 -29.36 14.52
C ARG A 191 -3.57 -28.38 14.54
N ASN A 192 -3.35 -27.14 14.12
CA ASN A 192 -4.36 -26.07 14.12
C ASN A 192 -5.15 -25.99 12.81
N ILE A 193 -4.70 -26.64 11.74
CA ILE A 193 -5.37 -26.63 10.43
C ILE A 193 -6.73 -27.33 10.53
N GLN A 194 -7.78 -26.57 10.23
CA GLN A 194 -9.18 -26.96 10.12
C GLN A 194 -9.53 -27.41 8.70
N ASP A 195 -8.98 -26.76 7.66
CA ASP A 195 -9.27 -27.13 6.28
C ASP A 195 -8.73 -28.55 5.95
N PRO A 196 -9.61 -29.51 5.60
CA PRO A 196 -9.18 -30.89 5.34
C PRO A 196 -8.25 -31.03 4.14
N MET A 197 -8.37 -30.18 3.12
CA MET A 197 -7.53 -30.19 1.92
C MET A 197 -6.13 -29.69 2.23
N VAL A 198 -6.02 -28.56 2.93
CA VAL A 198 -4.72 -28.01 3.37
C VAL A 198 -4.04 -28.99 4.32
N ARG A 199 -4.78 -29.59 5.26
CA ARG A 199 -4.24 -30.61 6.17
C ARG A 199 -3.77 -31.86 5.41
N ASN A 200 -4.51 -32.31 4.40
CA ASN A 200 -4.15 -33.47 3.60
C ASN A 200 -2.87 -33.23 2.79
N PHE A 201 -2.67 -32.02 2.25
CA PHE A 201 -1.41 -31.62 1.63
C PHE A 201 -0.24 -31.83 2.60
N TRP A 202 -0.33 -31.30 3.82
CA TRP A 202 0.78 -31.38 4.78
C TRP A 202 1.03 -32.79 5.33
N VAL A 203 -0.02 -33.52 5.69
CA VAL A 203 0.07 -34.82 6.37
C VAL A 203 0.34 -35.97 5.40
N LYS A 204 -0.11 -35.88 4.15
CA LYS A 204 0.07 -36.95 3.15
C LYS A 204 1.04 -36.54 2.05
N GLU A 205 0.72 -35.50 1.30
CA GLU A 205 1.48 -35.16 0.08
C GLU A 205 2.90 -34.70 0.41
N PHE A 206 3.05 -33.61 1.18
CA PHE A 206 4.34 -33.06 1.55
C PHE A 206 5.17 -34.04 2.41
N ALA A 207 4.51 -34.80 3.29
CA ALA A 207 5.14 -35.83 4.10
C ALA A 207 5.68 -37.00 3.25
N SER A 208 5.01 -37.34 2.13
CA SER A 208 5.46 -38.39 1.21
C SER A 208 6.69 -38.01 0.38
N PHE A 209 7.04 -36.71 0.33
CA PHE A 209 8.23 -36.26 -0.39
C PHE A 209 9.48 -36.80 0.29
N ASN A 210 10.32 -37.50 -0.49
CA ASN A 210 11.66 -37.82 -0.05
C ASN A 210 12.49 -36.54 0.16
N ASP A 211 13.54 -36.62 0.98
CA ASP A 211 14.31 -35.44 1.40
C ASP A 211 14.92 -34.65 0.24
N LYS A 212 15.40 -35.36 -0.79
CA LYS A 212 16.01 -34.75 -1.97
C LYS A 212 14.97 -33.95 -2.76
N TYR A 213 13.82 -34.56 -3.05
CA TYR A 213 12.74 -33.92 -3.77
C TYR A 213 12.14 -32.75 -2.97
N ARG A 214 11.95 -32.92 -1.65
CA ARG A 214 11.46 -31.86 -0.78
C ARG A 214 12.35 -30.64 -0.84
N THR A 215 13.67 -30.84 -0.68
CA THR A 215 14.67 -29.76 -0.72
C THR A 215 14.63 -29.01 -2.05
N GLU A 216 14.57 -29.74 -3.17
CA GLU A 216 14.50 -29.13 -4.51
C GLU A 216 13.18 -28.37 -4.75
N ALA A 217 12.06 -28.91 -4.24
CA ALA A 217 10.74 -28.31 -4.42
C ALA A 217 10.59 -27.00 -3.63
N ILE A 218 11.14 -26.91 -2.41
CA ILE A 218 11.02 -25.72 -1.56
C ILE A 218 12.10 -24.66 -1.83
N ALA A 219 13.26 -25.04 -2.39
CA ALA A 219 14.39 -24.13 -2.60
C ALA A 219 14.02 -22.83 -3.37
N PRO A 220 13.22 -22.87 -4.46
CA PRO A 220 12.78 -21.66 -5.13
C PRO A 220 11.99 -20.72 -4.21
N ILE A 221 11.10 -21.26 -3.37
CA ILE A 221 10.31 -20.47 -2.41
C ILE A 221 11.23 -19.81 -1.40
N LEU A 222 12.13 -20.59 -0.80
CA LEU A 222 13.08 -20.10 0.20
C LEU A 222 13.99 -19.00 -0.37
N ASN A 223 14.45 -19.14 -1.62
CA ASN A 223 15.27 -18.12 -2.28
C ASN A 223 14.50 -16.81 -2.47
N LYS A 224 13.24 -16.88 -2.90
CA LYS A 224 12.41 -15.69 -3.16
C LYS A 224 11.98 -14.99 -1.87
N ILE A 225 11.47 -15.75 -0.91
CA ILE A 225 11.09 -15.25 0.41
C ILE A 225 12.33 -14.71 1.14
N GLY A 226 13.46 -15.42 1.06
CA GLY A 226 14.74 -14.97 1.62
C GLY A 226 15.23 -13.65 1.03
N GLN A 227 15.13 -13.46 -0.29
CA GLN A 227 15.42 -12.18 -0.95
C GLN A 227 14.52 -11.06 -0.43
N PHE A 228 13.23 -11.34 -0.27
CA PHE A 228 12.26 -10.37 0.24
C PHE A 228 12.59 -9.92 1.68
N PHE A 229 13.07 -10.83 2.53
CA PHE A 229 13.47 -10.56 3.92
C PHE A 229 14.97 -10.25 4.10
N SER A 230 15.73 -10.11 3.02
CA SER A 230 17.17 -9.89 3.08
C SER A 230 17.55 -8.51 3.63
N THR A 231 16.65 -7.52 3.49
CA THR A 231 16.83 -6.19 4.06
C THR A 231 16.13 -6.10 5.42
N ASP A 232 16.85 -5.62 6.43
CA ASP A 232 16.30 -5.42 7.79
C ASP A 232 15.06 -4.51 7.77
N LEU A 233 15.03 -3.55 6.86
CA LEU A 233 13.89 -2.68 6.57
C LEU A 233 12.60 -3.46 6.30
N ILE A 234 12.61 -4.36 5.31
CA ILE A 234 11.40 -5.13 4.95
C ILE A 234 11.04 -6.09 6.09
N ARG A 235 12.04 -6.65 6.78
CA ARG A 235 11.82 -7.53 7.93
C ARG A 235 11.16 -6.79 9.09
N ASN A 236 11.56 -5.55 9.36
CA ASN A 236 10.98 -4.72 10.41
C ASN A 236 9.53 -4.34 10.12
N ILE A 237 9.14 -4.23 8.85
CA ILE A 237 7.76 -3.92 8.45
C ILE A 237 6.88 -5.20 8.49
N LEU A 238 7.31 -6.24 7.78
CA LEU A 238 6.48 -7.43 7.52
C LEU A 238 6.66 -8.57 8.55
N GLY A 239 7.68 -8.47 9.40
CA GLY A 239 7.99 -9.45 10.43
C GLY A 239 7.21 -9.24 11.74
N GLN A 240 6.46 -8.14 11.85
CA GLN A 240 5.61 -7.86 13.01
C GLN A 240 4.35 -8.73 12.97
N THR A 241 3.93 -9.26 14.12
CA THR A 241 2.75 -10.14 14.20
C THR A 241 1.42 -9.39 14.08
N ARG A 242 1.43 -8.07 14.30
CA ARG A 242 0.30 -7.17 14.14
C ARG A 242 0.69 -5.98 13.29
N SER A 243 -0.24 -5.52 12.48
CA SER A 243 -0.11 -4.28 11.72
C SER A 243 -0.33 -3.10 12.64
N THR A 244 0.45 -2.04 12.44
CA THR A 244 0.25 -0.76 13.12
C THR A 244 -0.66 0.17 12.32
N ILE A 245 -1.00 -0.22 11.09
CA ILE A 245 -1.93 0.48 10.20
C ILE A 245 -3.16 -0.39 9.89
N ASP A 246 -4.32 0.25 9.83
CA ASP A 246 -5.57 -0.34 9.37
C ASP A 246 -6.13 0.53 8.25
N PHE A 247 -6.00 0.07 7.00
CA PHE A 247 -6.46 0.80 5.83
C PHE A 247 -7.97 1.04 5.83
N ARG A 248 -8.76 0.10 6.37
CA ARG A 248 -10.22 0.25 6.43
C ARG A 248 -10.60 1.38 7.36
N HIS A 249 -10.01 1.39 8.55
CA HIS A 249 -10.19 2.46 9.53
C HIS A 249 -9.73 3.81 8.97
N ILE A 250 -8.56 3.87 8.31
CA ILE A 250 -8.05 5.09 7.68
C ILE A 250 -9.04 5.64 6.65
N MET A 251 -9.58 4.79 5.78
CA MET A 251 -10.55 5.20 4.77
C MET A 251 -11.90 5.64 5.36
N ASP A 252 -12.44 4.87 6.31
CA ASP A 252 -13.75 5.13 6.92
C ASP A 252 -13.74 6.45 7.73
N ASP A 253 -12.62 6.74 8.40
CA ASP A 253 -12.42 7.97 9.18
C ASP A 253 -11.89 9.15 8.35
N LYS A 254 -11.67 8.96 7.03
CA LYS A 254 -11.11 9.98 6.13
C LYS A 254 -9.73 10.51 6.57
N LYS A 255 -8.93 9.64 7.18
CA LYS A 255 -7.51 9.87 7.45
C LYS A 255 -6.70 9.78 6.16
N PHE A 256 -5.44 10.22 6.18
CA PHE A 256 -4.63 10.35 4.97
C PHE A 256 -3.13 10.20 5.18
#